data_AF-A0A9E1IE34-F1
#
_entry.id   AF-A0A9E1IE34-F1
#
_cell.length_a   1.000
_cell.length_b   1.000
_cell.length_c   1.000
_cell.angle_alpha   90.00
_cell.angle_beta   90.00
_cell.angle_gamma   90.00
#
_symmetry.space_group_name_H-M   'P 1'
#
loop_
_entity.id
_entity.type
_entity.pdbx_description
1 polymer ?
#
loop_
_entity_poly.entity_id
_entity_poly.type
_entity_poly.pdbx_seq_one_letter_code
_entity_poly.pdbx_strand_id
1 'polypeptide(L)'
;RPVADAVPVAVAGVSAFDPYAHAEVQLLVDHTPVEHYSPDNYIRTFLEGEDCWLDCECKLMRTENDATKENALMTLDYIFLKDFRWIDLNLPDPSSVEPGEDPINEGDPRWGFVARSWTTQSWEGRKGKAFIWQSFTLEIWIPRDGEGFIRSSSDKNTDDGDWTTDSDGGGTLRLLSLWVETEFVGLSVSDEVVAGTTMSGIDKNYEAVEEYLEEND
;
A
#
# COMPACT_ATOMS: atom_id res chain seq x y z
N ARG A 1 8.92 -18.26 -5.95
CA ARG A 1 7.91 -19.26 -6.35
C ARG A 1 7.01 -18.60 -7.40
N PRO A 2 6.22 -19.33 -8.21
CA PRO A 2 5.26 -18.70 -9.12
C PRO A 2 4.23 -17.84 -8.38
N VAL A 3 3.91 -16.65 -8.89
CA VAL A 3 2.87 -15.77 -8.31
C VAL A 3 1.49 -16.41 -8.39
N ALA A 4 1.26 -17.28 -9.38
CA ALA A 4 -0.01 -17.99 -9.56
C ALA A 4 -0.34 -18.96 -8.40
N ASP A 5 0.64 -19.31 -7.57
CA ASP A 5 0.44 -20.16 -6.38
C ASP A 5 0.01 -19.35 -5.15
N ALA A 6 -0.02 -18.02 -5.24
CA ALA A 6 -0.41 -17.13 -4.16
C ALA A 6 -1.91 -16.81 -4.19
N VAL A 7 -2.51 -16.63 -3.01
CA VAL A 7 -3.88 -16.13 -2.85
C VAL A 7 -3.87 -14.62 -3.06
N PRO A 8 -4.57 -14.08 -4.08
CA PRO A 8 -4.68 -12.65 -4.30
C PRO A 8 -5.75 -12.03 -3.39
N VAL A 9 -5.42 -10.91 -2.77
CA VAL A 9 -6.34 -10.09 -1.98
C VAL A 9 -6.15 -8.63 -2.38
N ALA A 10 -7.25 -7.89 -2.56
CA ALA A 10 -7.18 -6.46 -2.81
C ALA A 10 -8.26 -5.73 -1.99
N VAL A 11 -7.86 -4.66 -1.32
CA VAL A 11 -8.72 -3.80 -0.51
C VAL A 11 -8.50 -2.36 -0.92
N ALA A 12 -9.59 -1.65 -1.18
CA ALA A 12 -9.59 -0.24 -1.50
C ALA A 12 -10.46 0.51 -0.49
N GLY A 13 -10.02 1.71 -0.13
CA GLY A 13 -10.72 2.60 0.80
C GLY A 13 -10.42 4.05 0.47
N VAL A 14 -11.18 4.94 1.10
CA VAL A 14 -10.96 6.39 1.02
C VAL A 14 -10.59 6.90 2.41
N SER A 15 -9.70 7.89 2.43
CA SER A 15 -9.27 8.61 3.62
C SER A 15 -9.61 10.08 3.46
N ALA A 16 -9.93 10.76 4.56
CA ALA A 16 -10.08 12.22 4.57
C ALA A 16 -8.72 12.95 4.47
N PHE A 17 -7.63 12.26 4.82
CA PHE A 17 -6.27 12.76 4.81
C PHE A 17 -5.64 12.59 3.42
N ASP A 18 -4.81 13.54 3.02
CA ASP A 18 -4.17 13.54 1.71
C ASP A 18 -2.96 12.60 1.66
N PRO A 19 -2.35 12.38 0.48
CA PRO A 19 -1.15 11.55 0.39
C PRO A 19 0.03 12.03 1.26
N TYR A 20 0.16 13.32 1.58
CA TYR A 20 1.26 13.80 2.41
C TYR A 20 1.10 13.38 3.86
N ALA A 21 -0.11 13.49 4.42
CA ALA A 21 -0.41 12.99 5.75
C ALA A 21 -0.13 11.47 5.84
N HIS A 22 -0.53 10.69 4.84
CA HIS A 22 -0.19 9.26 4.79
C HIS A 22 1.32 9.00 4.63
N ALA A 23 2.05 9.89 3.96
CA ALA A 23 3.50 9.81 3.83
C ALA A 23 4.22 10.05 5.16
N GLU A 24 3.70 10.89 6.05
CA GLU A 24 4.21 11.08 7.41
C GLU A 24 4.07 9.81 8.25
N VAL A 25 2.95 9.08 8.12
CA VAL A 25 2.78 7.75 8.76
C VAL A 25 3.86 6.79 8.28
N GLN A 26 4.32 6.91 7.02
CA GLN A 26 5.41 6.08 6.51
C GLN A 26 6.79 6.45 7.08
N LEU A 27 6.92 7.53 7.85
CA LEU A 27 8.15 7.87 8.56
C LEU A 27 8.19 7.38 10.00
N LEU A 28 7.13 6.73 10.49
CA LEU A 28 7.18 6.09 11.80
C LEU A 28 8.26 5.00 11.82
N VAL A 29 9.12 5.02 12.85
CA VAL A 29 10.04 3.93 13.16
C VAL A 29 9.28 2.77 13.79
N ASP A 30 8.34 3.07 14.68
CA ASP A 30 7.47 2.09 15.31
C ASP A 30 6.08 2.18 14.68
N HIS A 31 5.68 1.13 13.95
CA HIS A 31 4.41 1.04 13.25
C HIS A 31 3.32 0.35 14.09
N THR A 32 3.61 -0.11 15.30
CA THR A 32 2.61 -0.74 16.19
C THR A 32 1.33 0.08 16.41
N PRO A 33 1.33 1.44 16.40
CA PRO A 33 0.09 2.21 16.51
C PRO A 33 -0.84 2.10 15.31
N VAL A 34 -0.29 1.82 14.11
CA VAL A 34 -1.03 1.88 12.82
C VAL A 34 -1.14 0.53 12.12
N GLU A 35 -0.49 -0.51 12.65
CA GLU A 35 -0.45 -1.85 12.06
C GLU A 35 -1.08 -2.86 13.02
N HIS A 36 -2.41 -2.96 12.96
CA HIS A 36 -3.25 -3.79 13.84
C HIS A 36 -2.84 -5.27 13.88
N TYR A 37 -2.30 -5.80 12.78
CA TYR A 37 -1.78 -7.18 12.72
C TYR A 37 -0.36 -7.36 13.22
N SER A 38 0.29 -6.29 13.66
CA SER A 38 1.59 -6.37 14.32
C SER A 38 1.61 -5.57 15.62
N PRO A 39 0.70 -5.87 16.57
CA PRO A 39 0.46 -5.02 17.74
C PRO A 39 1.65 -4.99 18.71
N ASP A 40 2.48 -6.03 18.73
CA ASP A 40 3.59 -6.17 19.67
C ASP A 40 4.95 -5.74 19.11
N ASN A 41 5.13 -5.80 17.78
CA ASN A 41 6.39 -5.50 17.13
C ASN A 41 6.17 -5.17 15.66
N TYR A 42 6.51 -3.95 15.27
CA TYR A 42 6.74 -3.55 13.89
C TYR A 42 7.73 -2.39 13.87
N ILE A 43 9.01 -2.71 13.67
CA ILE A 43 10.09 -1.73 13.63
C ILE A 43 10.61 -1.57 12.21
N ARG A 44 10.58 -0.33 11.73
CA ARG A 44 11.08 0.10 10.43
C ARG A 44 12.50 0.62 10.55
N THR A 45 13.37 0.13 9.68
CA THR A 45 14.71 0.67 9.44
C THR A 45 14.74 1.33 8.07
N PHE A 46 15.11 2.61 8.01
CA PHE A 46 15.30 3.33 6.76
C PHE A 46 16.68 3.02 6.17
N LEU A 47 16.70 2.63 4.91
CA LEU A 47 17.91 2.28 4.16
C LEU A 47 18.34 3.42 3.22
N GLU A 48 17.37 4.20 2.73
CA GLU A 48 17.56 5.29 1.78
C GLU A 48 16.34 6.21 1.80
N GLY A 49 16.55 7.52 1.63
CA GLY A 49 15.50 8.48 1.29
C GLY A 49 14.68 9.07 2.45
N GLU A 50 14.96 8.71 3.71
CA GLU A 50 14.24 9.24 4.89
C GLU A 50 14.26 10.77 4.96
N ASP A 51 15.46 11.37 4.90
CA ASP A 51 15.69 12.81 5.12
C ASP A 51 15.05 13.73 4.06
N CYS A 52 14.56 13.19 2.94
CA CYS A 52 14.07 13.94 1.78
C CYS A 52 12.68 13.46 1.32
N TRP A 53 12.06 12.56 2.07
CA TRP A 53 10.82 11.91 1.66
C TRP A 53 9.63 12.89 1.64
N LEU A 54 9.44 13.69 2.70
CA LEU A 54 8.29 14.60 2.82
C LEU A 54 8.38 15.79 1.86
N ASP A 55 9.59 16.26 1.57
CA ASP A 55 9.82 17.36 0.63
C ASP A 55 9.73 16.91 -0.84
N CYS A 56 9.46 15.61 -1.08
CA CYS A 56 9.45 14.96 -2.39
C CYS A 56 10.77 15.15 -3.18
N GLU A 57 11.89 15.51 -2.54
CA GLU A 57 13.17 15.73 -3.21
C GLU A 57 13.78 14.41 -3.69
N CYS A 58 13.67 13.34 -2.88
CA CYS A 58 13.94 11.99 -3.34
C CYS A 58 12.64 11.27 -3.70
N LYS A 59 12.60 10.73 -4.92
CA LYS A 59 11.44 9.98 -5.39
C LYS A 59 11.37 8.56 -4.83
N LEU A 60 12.37 8.10 -4.10
CA LEU A 60 12.46 6.73 -3.60
C LEU A 60 12.87 6.76 -2.12
N MET A 61 12.10 6.06 -1.29
CA MET A 61 12.46 5.72 0.08
C MET A 61 12.48 4.19 0.22
N ARG A 62 13.57 3.63 0.75
CA ARG A 62 13.74 2.18 0.93
C ARG A 62 13.78 1.83 2.40
N THR A 63 13.11 0.75 2.76
CA THR A 63 13.00 0.32 4.16
C THR A 63 13.13 -1.18 4.29
N GLU A 64 13.60 -1.62 5.45
CA GLU A 64 13.49 -2.97 5.95
C GLU A 64 12.62 -2.94 7.22
N ASN A 65 11.72 -3.91 7.36
CA ASN A 65 10.72 -3.92 8.41
C ASN A 65 10.78 -5.27 9.14
N ASP A 66 11.02 -5.23 10.45
CA ASP A 66 10.96 -6.38 11.36
C ASP A 66 9.60 -6.35 12.07
N ALA A 67 8.76 -7.35 11.83
CA ALA A 67 7.40 -7.38 12.36
C ALA A 67 7.02 -8.77 12.93
N THR A 68 6.15 -8.76 13.93
CA THR A 68 5.41 -9.95 14.38
C THR A 68 4.00 -9.88 13.82
N LYS A 69 3.70 -10.67 12.79
CA LYS A 69 2.33 -10.80 12.28
C LYS A 69 1.51 -11.70 13.18
N GLU A 70 0.38 -11.22 13.68
CA GLU A 70 -0.55 -11.97 14.51
C GLU A 70 -1.99 -11.86 14.00
N ASN A 71 -2.63 -13.00 13.81
CA ASN A 71 -4.06 -13.10 13.54
C ASN A 71 -4.63 -14.44 14.05
N ALA A 72 -5.91 -14.69 13.78
CA ALA A 72 -6.60 -15.91 14.22
C ALA A 72 -5.99 -17.22 13.69
N LEU A 73 -5.22 -17.17 12.60
CA LEU A 73 -4.65 -18.34 11.94
C LEU A 73 -3.18 -18.58 12.30
N MET A 74 -2.41 -17.52 12.59
CA MET A 74 -0.97 -17.62 12.83
C MET A 74 -0.40 -16.47 13.65
N THR A 75 0.75 -16.76 14.27
CA THR A 75 1.69 -15.75 14.79
C THR A 75 3.05 -16.05 14.17
N LEU A 76 3.71 -15.06 13.57
CA LEU A 76 4.94 -15.25 12.80
C LEU A 76 5.82 -13.99 12.84
N ASP A 77 7.11 -14.20 13.10
CA ASP A 77 8.12 -13.16 13.07
C ASP A 77 8.77 -13.15 11.67
N TYR A 78 8.86 -11.98 11.04
CA TYR A 78 9.42 -11.87 9.70
C TYR A 78 10.04 -10.51 9.42
N ILE A 79 10.99 -10.53 8.49
CA ILE A 79 11.58 -9.36 7.89
C ILE A 79 11.12 -9.25 6.45
N PHE A 80 10.71 -8.04 6.06
CA PHE A 80 10.33 -7.72 4.70
C PHE A 80 10.86 -6.35 4.29
N LEU A 81 11.13 -6.21 3.00
CA LEU A 81 11.50 -4.93 2.40
C LEU A 81 10.21 -4.18 2.04
N LYS A 82 10.21 -2.87 2.22
CA LYS A 82 9.15 -1.98 1.69
C LYS A 82 9.78 -0.76 1.05
N ASP A 83 9.56 -0.61 -0.25
CA ASP A 83 10.03 0.55 -1.02
C ASP A 83 8.85 1.44 -1.33
N PHE A 84 9.02 2.74 -1.16
CA PHE A 84 8.03 3.78 -1.46
C PHE A 84 8.53 4.65 -2.60
N ARG A 85 7.63 5.08 -3.47
CA ARG A 85 7.94 5.95 -4.59
C ARG A 85 6.88 7.02 -4.80
N TRP A 86 7.29 8.28 -4.73
CA TRP A 86 6.49 9.41 -5.21
C TRP A 86 6.35 9.35 -6.72
N ILE A 87 5.13 9.60 -7.21
CA ILE A 87 4.77 9.65 -8.62
C ILE A 87 4.06 10.98 -8.87
N ASP A 88 4.56 11.72 -9.85
CA ASP A 88 3.84 12.89 -10.36
C ASP A 88 2.78 12.40 -11.36
N LEU A 89 1.52 12.56 -10.97
CA LEU A 89 0.36 12.14 -11.74
C LEU A 89 0.04 13.09 -12.91
N ASN A 90 0.73 14.23 -13.00
CA ASN A 90 0.66 15.17 -14.11
C ASN A 90 1.72 14.89 -15.20
N LEU A 91 2.53 13.83 -15.06
CA LEU A 91 3.44 13.42 -16.13
C LEU A 91 2.65 13.05 -17.40
N PRO A 92 3.18 13.37 -18.59
CA PRO A 92 2.53 13.03 -19.85
C PRO A 92 2.44 11.50 -20.03
N ASP A 93 1.49 11.06 -20.87
CA ASP A 93 1.37 9.66 -21.27
C ASP A 93 2.73 9.17 -21.80
N PRO A 94 3.31 8.07 -21.27
CA PRO A 94 4.60 7.56 -21.72
C PRO A 94 4.67 7.28 -23.23
N SER A 95 3.53 6.98 -23.88
CA SER A 95 3.46 6.78 -25.33
C SER A 95 3.56 8.07 -26.15
N SER A 96 3.40 9.23 -25.50
CA SER A 96 3.57 10.56 -26.10
C SER A 96 4.99 11.13 -25.95
N VAL A 97 5.86 10.44 -25.20
CA VAL A 97 7.26 10.80 -25.01
C VAL A 97 8.12 10.07 -26.04
N GLU A 98 9.05 10.80 -26.67
CA GLU A 98 9.95 10.21 -27.66
C GLU A 98 10.83 9.13 -27.03
N PRO A 99 11.11 8.01 -27.73
CA PRO A 99 11.91 6.92 -27.18
C PRO A 99 13.30 7.38 -26.70
N GLY A 100 13.57 7.23 -25.41
CA GLY A 100 14.84 7.59 -24.78
C GLY A 100 14.87 8.98 -24.14
N GLU A 101 13.76 9.73 -24.20
CA GLU A 101 13.56 10.95 -23.42
C GLU A 101 12.79 10.64 -22.12
N ASP A 102 13.04 11.45 -21.08
CA ASP A 102 12.30 11.37 -19.83
C ASP A 102 10.97 12.15 -19.96
N PRO A 103 9.85 11.64 -19.40
CA PRO A 103 8.63 12.41 -19.29
C PRO A 103 8.87 13.65 -18.41
N ILE A 104 8.46 14.83 -18.88
CA ILE A 104 8.57 16.10 -18.15
C ILE A 104 7.18 16.68 -17.96
N ASN A 105 6.84 17.03 -16.72
CA ASN A 105 5.72 17.90 -16.40
C ASN A 105 6.23 19.34 -16.28
N GLU A 106 5.70 20.27 -17.08
CA GLU A 106 6.07 21.69 -17.04
C GLU A 106 5.26 22.49 -15.99
N GLY A 107 4.19 21.91 -15.44
CA GLY A 107 3.34 22.51 -14.42
C GLY A 107 3.68 22.05 -13.00
N ASP A 108 2.79 22.41 -12.06
CA ASP A 108 2.91 21.94 -10.68
C ASP A 108 2.68 20.42 -10.62
N PRO A 109 3.46 19.68 -9.80
CA PRO A 109 3.31 18.24 -9.68
C PRO A 109 2.06 17.87 -8.90
N ARG A 110 1.40 16.80 -9.32
CA ARG A 110 0.27 16.20 -8.60
C ARG A 110 0.72 14.90 -7.96
N TRP A 111 1.11 14.97 -6.70
CA TRP A 111 1.75 13.85 -6.03
C TRP A 111 0.76 12.77 -5.57
N GLY A 112 0.97 11.56 -6.05
CA GLY A 112 0.57 10.34 -5.37
C GLY A 112 1.82 9.51 -5.04
N PHE A 113 1.69 8.47 -4.24
CA PHE A 113 2.81 7.54 -4.04
C PHE A 113 2.36 6.10 -4.06
N VAL A 114 3.31 5.23 -4.39
CA VAL A 114 3.14 3.79 -4.38
C VAL A 114 4.12 3.18 -3.41
N ALA A 115 3.74 2.07 -2.78
CA ALA A 115 4.67 1.22 -2.08
C ALA A 115 4.63 -0.20 -2.64
N ARG A 116 5.77 -0.86 -2.61
CA ARG A 116 5.84 -2.32 -2.79
C ARG A 116 6.46 -2.92 -1.54
N SER A 117 5.94 -4.03 -1.06
CA SER A 117 6.59 -4.80 0.00
C SER A 117 6.79 -6.25 -0.39
N TRP A 118 7.87 -6.88 0.06
CA TRP A 118 8.13 -8.28 -0.25
C TRP A 118 9.07 -8.97 0.75
N THR A 119 8.92 -10.28 0.87
CA THR A 119 9.88 -11.14 1.56
C THR A 119 10.91 -11.71 0.59
N THR A 120 12.15 -11.87 1.05
CA THR A 120 13.25 -12.45 0.25
C THR A 120 13.46 -13.94 0.52
N GLN A 121 12.79 -14.47 1.53
CA GLN A 121 12.83 -15.87 1.95
C GLN A 121 11.47 -16.30 2.52
N SER A 122 11.34 -17.60 2.78
CA SER A 122 10.21 -18.14 3.53
C SER A 122 10.37 -17.90 5.02
N TRP A 123 9.27 -17.73 5.72
CA TRP A 123 9.22 -17.53 7.16
C TRP A 123 8.37 -18.60 7.82
N GLU A 124 8.85 -19.13 8.94
CA GLU A 124 8.15 -20.13 9.75
C GLU A 124 7.47 -19.45 10.94
N GLY A 125 6.18 -19.74 11.11
CA GLY A 125 5.38 -19.24 12.21
C GLY A 125 5.79 -19.88 13.52
N ARG A 126 5.51 -19.19 14.62
CA ARG A 126 5.84 -19.68 15.96
C ARG A 126 5.21 -21.07 16.16
N LYS A 127 5.99 -22.00 16.70
CA LYS A 127 5.61 -23.42 16.92
C LYS A 127 5.50 -24.28 15.64
N GLY A 128 5.99 -23.79 14.48
CA GLY A 128 6.09 -24.57 13.23
C GLY A 128 4.75 -24.99 12.64
N LYS A 129 3.71 -24.17 12.87
CA LYS A 129 2.33 -24.46 12.45
C LYS A 129 1.87 -23.68 11.23
N ALA A 130 2.63 -22.67 10.81
CA ALA A 130 2.35 -21.88 9.62
C ALA A 130 3.66 -21.56 8.90
N PHE A 131 3.62 -21.42 7.58
CA PHE A 131 4.75 -20.98 6.78
C PHE A 131 4.27 -19.94 5.77
N ILE A 132 4.91 -18.77 5.73
CA ILE A 132 4.76 -17.84 4.60
C ILE A 132 5.87 -18.17 3.61
N TRP A 133 5.49 -18.72 2.45
CA TRP A 133 6.42 -19.12 1.41
C TRP A 133 6.85 -17.95 0.53
N GLN A 134 5.93 -17.03 0.28
CA GLN A 134 6.12 -15.77 -0.42
C GLN A 134 5.03 -14.79 -0.01
N SER A 135 5.40 -13.51 0.05
CA SER A 135 4.47 -12.40 0.28
C SER A 135 4.94 -11.20 -0.54
N PHE A 136 4.03 -10.59 -1.29
CA PHE A 136 4.27 -9.40 -2.09
C PHE A 136 3.06 -8.47 -2.03
N THR A 137 3.26 -7.18 -1.71
CA THR A 137 2.20 -6.16 -1.79
C THR A 137 2.52 -5.08 -2.81
N LEU A 138 1.45 -4.49 -3.34
CA LEU A 138 1.45 -3.17 -3.99
C LEU A 138 0.42 -2.30 -3.27
N GLU A 139 0.86 -1.13 -2.81
CA GLU A 139 0.02 -0.12 -2.17
C GLU A 139 0.07 1.18 -2.97
N ILE A 140 -1.04 1.91 -3.02
CA ILE A 140 -1.17 3.14 -3.80
C ILE A 140 -1.99 4.15 -3.00
N TRP A 141 -1.53 5.40 -2.98
CA TRP A 141 -2.24 6.58 -2.47
C TRP A 141 -2.37 7.60 -3.59
N ILE A 142 -3.61 7.88 -4.00
CA ILE A 142 -3.93 8.83 -5.08
C ILE A 142 -4.72 9.99 -4.46
N PRO A 143 -4.34 11.25 -4.71
CA PRO A 143 -5.12 12.39 -4.20
C PRO A 143 -6.53 12.41 -4.80
N ARG A 144 -7.49 12.76 -3.97
CA ARG A 144 -8.89 13.01 -4.33
C ARG A 144 -9.15 14.52 -4.29
N ASP A 145 -8.63 15.20 -5.30
CA ASP A 145 -8.66 16.65 -5.50
C ASP A 145 -9.52 17.11 -6.70
N GLY A 146 -10.32 16.21 -7.27
CA GLY A 146 -11.17 16.48 -8.42
C GLY A 146 -10.51 16.32 -9.79
N GLU A 147 -9.20 16.07 -9.82
CA GLU A 147 -8.44 15.94 -11.06
C GLU A 147 -8.28 14.48 -11.53
N GLY A 148 -9.09 13.56 -11.01
CA GLY A 148 -9.07 12.14 -11.38
C GLY A 148 -9.26 11.91 -12.89
N PHE A 149 -8.60 10.85 -13.42
CA PHE A 149 -8.54 10.42 -14.83
C PHE A 149 -9.04 11.47 -15.83
N ILE A 150 -8.13 12.33 -16.33
CA ILE A 150 -8.41 13.30 -17.39
C ILE A 150 -9.15 12.58 -18.54
N ARG A 151 -10.47 12.82 -18.61
CA ARG A 151 -11.30 12.43 -19.75
C ARG A 151 -11.18 13.49 -20.81
N SER A 152 -11.09 13.04 -22.05
CA SER A 152 -11.19 13.92 -23.20
C SER A 152 -12.66 14.26 -23.47
N SER A 153 -12.91 15.29 -24.27
CA SER A 153 -14.25 15.61 -24.77
C SER A 153 -14.93 14.50 -25.60
N SER A 154 -14.27 13.35 -25.79
CA SER A 154 -14.79 12.18 -26.50
C SER A 154 -15.42 11.12 -25.60
N ASP A 155 -15.23 11.22 -24.28
CA ASP A 155 -15.73 10.23 -23.32
C ASP A 155 -17.22 10.45 -23.01
N LYS A 156 -18.06 9.43 -23.24
CA LYS A 156 -19.51 9.49 -23.03
C LYS A 156 -19.92 9.01 -21.64
N ASN A 157 -20.96 9.65 -21.08
CA ASN A 157 -21.65 9.09 -19.92
C ASN A 157 -22.50 7.91 -20.33
N THR A 158 -22.45 6.83 -19.58
CA THR A 158 -23.18 5.60 -19.90
C THR A 158 -24.37 5.33 -18.98
N ASP A 159 -24.57 6.11 -17.91
CA ASP A 159 -25.55 5.80 -16.86
C ASP A 159 -26.53 6.95 -16.50
N ASP A 160 -26.68 7.98 -17.35
CA ASP A 160 -27.69 9.05 -17.25
C ASP A 160 -27.74 9.84 -15.90
N GLY A 161 -26.80 9.58 -14.97
CA GLY A 161 -26.65 10.29 -13.71
C GLY A 161 -25.75 11.53 -13.82
N ASP A 162 -25.77 12.38 -12.77
CA ASP A 162 -24.71 13.38 -12.59
C ASP A 162 -23.37 12.65 -12.45
N TRP A 163 -22.41 13.00 -13.29
CA TRP A 163 -21.04 12.50 -13.16
C TRP A 163 -20.45 12.97 -11.84
N THR A 164 -20.12 12.03 -10.96
CA THR A 164 -19.20 12.31 -9.88
C THR A 164 -17.87 11.64 -10.23
N THR A 165 -16.87 12.44 -10.60
CA THR A 165 -15.49 12.00 -10.47
C THR A 165 -15.29 11.72 -8.98
N ASP A 166 -15.16 10.44 -8.60
CA ASP A 166 -14.89 9.99 -7.21
C ASP A 166 -13.76 10.83 -6.56
N SER A 167 -12.84 11.34 -7.38
CA SER A 167 -11.77 12.23 -6.93
C SER A 167 -12.21 13.54 -6.30
N ASP A 168 -13.45 14.03 -6.36
CA ASP A 168 -13.80 15.33 -5.74
C ASP A 168 -14.00 15.28 -4.21
N GLY A 169 -13.80 14.11 -3.59
CA GLY A 169 -14.17 13.90 -2.19
C GLY A 169 -13.18 14.37 -1.12
N GLY A 170 -12.03 14.95 -1.50
CA GLY A 170 -10.95 15.27 -0.57
C GLY A 170 -10.15 14.04 -0.13
N GLY A 171 -8.95 14.30 0.41
CA GLY A 171 -8.06 13.27 0.97
C GLY A 171 -7.45 12.35 -0.09
N THR A 172 -7.44 11.04 0.17
CA THR A 172 -6.80 10.06 -0.72
C THR A 172 -7.62 8.79 -0.95
N LEU A 173 -7.56 8.27 -2.18
CA LEU A 173 -7.91 6.90 -2.50
C LEU A 173 -6.72 6.01 -2.17
N ARG A 174 -6.92 5.03 -1.29
CA ARG A 174 -5.93 4.07 -0.87
C ARG A 174 -6.26 2.68 -1.38
N LEU A 175 -5.31 2.03 -2.05
CA LEU A 175 -5.44 0.65 -2.54
C LEU A 175 -4.27 -0.19 -2.01
N LEU A 176 -4.55 -1.40 -1.52
CA LEU A 176 -3.55 -2.42 -1.19
C LEU A 176 -3.93 -3.71 -1.89
N SER A 177 -3.03 -4.22 -2.72
CA SER A 177 -3.08 -5.57 -3.28
C SER A 177 -1.99 -6.43 -2.66
N LEU A 178 -2.32 -7.64 -2.24
CA LEU A 178 -1.43 -8.63 -1.66
C LEU A 178 -1.53 -9.95 -2.42
N TRP A 179 -0.38 -10.55 -2.68
CA TRP A 179 -0.24 -11.94 -3.09
C TRP A 179 0.55 -12.66 -2.02
N VAL A 180 -0.07 -13.63 -1.37
CA VAL A 180 0.56 -14.41 -0.30
C VAL A 180 0.34 -15.91 -0.50
N GLU A 181 1.39 -16.70 -0.31
CA GLU A 181 1.31 -18.16 -0.24
C GLU A 181 1.61 -18.56 1.21
N THR A 182 0.58 -19.03 1.93
CA THR A 182 0.71 -19.48 3.32
C THR A 182 0.29 -20.94 3.45
N GLU A 183 1.10 -21.74 4.13
CA GLU A 183 0.79 -23.12 4.48
C GLU A 183 0.48 -23.24 5.98
N PHE A 184 -0.51 -24.05 6.36
CA PHE A 184 -0.85 -24.33 7.75
C PHE A 184 -0.69 -25.83 8.05
N VAL A 185 0.28 -26.17 8.90
CA VAL A 185 0.60 -27.57 9.20
C VAL A 185 -0.45 -28.16 10.13
N GLY A 186 -1.10 -29.25 9.68
CA GLY A 186 -2.11 -29.96 10.46
C GLY A 186 -3.47 -29.27 10.53
N LEU A 187 -3.67 -28.20 9.74
CA LEU A 187 -4.95 -27.50 9.58
C LEU A 187 -5.28 -27.39 8.09
N SER A 188 -6.47 -27.83 7.71
CA SER A 188 -6.99 -27.58 6.36
C SER A 188 -7.73 -26.24 6.38
N VAL A 189 -7.05 -25.17 6.00
CA VAL A 189 -7.64 -23.83 5.84
C VAL A 189 -7.88 -23.60 4.35
N SER A 190 -9.08 -23.18 3.97
CA SER A 190 -9.38 -22.85 2.57
C SER A 190 -8.81 -21.48 2.21
N ASP A 191 -8.50 -21.28 0.91
CA ASP A 191 -8.06 -19.97 0.40
C ASP A 191 -9.06 -18.85 0.70
N GLU A 192 -10.36 -19.15 0.73
CA GLU A 192 -11.41 -18.19 1.11
C GLU A 192 -11.24 -17.69 2.55
N VAL A 193 -10.89 -18.58 3.50
CA VAL A 193 -10.65 -18.19 4.89
C VAL A 193 -9.34 -17.39 5.02
N VAL A 194 -8.31 -17.76 4.26
CA VAL A 194 -7.05 -16.99 4.19
C VAL A 194 -7.30 -15.60 3.63
N ALA A 195 -8.03 -15.50 2.51
CA ALA A 195 -8.38 -14.23 1.89
C ALA A 195 -9.22 -13.36 2.82
N GLY A 196 -10.29 -13.92 3.43
CA GLY A 196 -11.18 -13.20 4.34
C GLY A 196 -10.47 -12.67 5.58
N THR A 197 -9.61 -13.50 6.20
CA THR A 197 -8.79 -13.07 7.34
C THR A 197 -7.85 -11.94 6.91
N THR A 198 -7.23 -12.07 5.74
CA THR A 198 -6.28 -11.07 5.25
C THR A 198 -6.95 -9.73 4.92
N MET A 199 -8.12 -9.75 4.25
CA MET A 199 -8.92 -8.56 3.98
C MET A 199 -9.29 -7.84 5.26
N SER A 200 -9.82 -8.57 6.25
CA SER A 200 -10.17 -7.99 7.55
C SER A 200 -8.98 -7.35 8.26
N GLY A 201 -7.78 -7.90 8.09
CA GLY A 201 -6.55 -7.30 8.58
C GLY A 201 -6.23 -5.96 7.94
N ILE A 202 -6.29 -5.93 6.61
CA ILE A 202 -5.99 -4.73 5.83
C ILE A 202 -6.98 -3.62 6.16
N ASP A 203 -8.28 -3.94 6.26
CA ASP A 203 -9.32 -2.99 6.66
C ASP A 203 -9.02 -2.37 8.03
N LYS A 204 -8.65 -3.20 9.02
CA LYS A 204 -8.30 -2.70 10.36
C LYS A 204 -7.02 -1.87 10.39
N ASN A 205 -6.05 -2.19 9.53
CA ASN A 205 -4.87 -1.33 9.35
C ASN A 205 -5.26 0.02 8.72
N TYR A 206 -6.28 0.06 7.86
CA TYR A 206 -6.79 1.33 7.34
C TYR A 206 -7.43 2.14 8.46
N GLU A 207 -8.33 1.53 9.24
CA GLU A 207 -8.96 2.16 10.41
C GLU A 207 -7.93 2.71 11.41
N ALA A 208 -6.89 1.93 11.75
CA ALA A 208 -5.84 2.37 12.67
C ALA A 208 -5.00 3.54 12.13
N VAL A 209 -4.75 3.58 10.82
CA VAL A 209 -4.09 4.73 10.19
C VAL A 209 -4.98 5.98 10.24
N GLU A 210 -6.28 5.85 9.97
CA GLU A 210 -7.20 6.98 10.08
C GLU A 210 -7.26 7.52 11.51
N GLU A 211 -7.43 6.64 12.51
CA GLU A 211 -7.45 7.04 13.93
C GLU A 211 -6.15 7.74 14.33
N TYR A 212 -4.99 7.19 13.93
CA TYR A 212 -3.71 7.82 14.20
C TYR A 212 -3.61 9.22 13.59
N LEU A 213 -4.04 9.39 12.33
CA LEU A 213 -4.02 10.69 11.67
C LEU A 213 -4.98 11.68 12.34
N GLU A 214 -6.20 11.27 12.71
CA GLU A 214 -7.16 12.10 13.44
C GLU A 214 -6.63 12.59 14.80
N GLU A 215 -5.83 11.77 15.49
CA GLU A 215 -5.26 12.11 16.79
C GLU A 215 -4.01 13.03 16.69
N ASN A 216 -3.39 13.13 15.52
CA ASN A 216 -2.12 13.83 15.32
C ASN A 216 -2.16 15.00 14.32
N ASP A 217 -3.35 15.34 13.79
CA ASP A 217 -3.61 16.53 12.94
C ASP A 217 -3.76 17.85 13.75
#